data_AF-A0A527WWS6-F1
#
_entry.id   AF-A0A527WWS6-F1
#
_cell.length_a   1.000
_cell.length_b   1.000
_cell.length_c   1.000
_cell.angle_alpha   90.00
_cell.angle_beta   90.00
_cell.angle_gamma   90.00
#
_symmetry.space_group_name_H-M   'P 1'
#
loop_
_entity.id
_entity.type
_entity.pdbx_description
1 polymer ?
#
loop_
_entity_poly.entity_id
_entity_poly.type
_entity_poly.pdbx_seq_one_letter_code
_entity_poly.pdbx_strand_id
1 'polypeptide(L)' 'MSRFELEEKNMAGLPTTARVVIIGGGVVGCSSLYHLCKAGWTDCVLLEKNELTS' A
#
# COMPACT_ATOMS: atom_id res chain seq x y z
N MET A 1 -5.87 -26.09 4.02
CA MET A 1 -5.79 -24.71 4.53
C MET A 1 -6.35 -23.82 3.45
N SER A 2 -7.48 -23.17 3.73
CA SER A 2 -8.28 -22.54 2.68
C SER A 2 -7.60 -21.26 2.18
N ARG A 3 -7.76 -20.95 0.90
CA ARG A 3 -7.30 -19.69 0.29
C ARG A 3 -7.93 -18.46 0.96
N PHE A 4 -9.11 -18.64 1.55
CA PHE A 4 -9.80 -17.64 2.38
C PHE A 4 -9.04 -17.27 3.67
N GLU A 5 -8.45 -18.24 4.37
CA GLU A 5 -7.64 -17.94 5.57
C GLU A 5 -6.32 -17.24 5.23
N LEU A 6 -5.80 -17.41 4.00
CA LEU A 6 -4.60 -16.72 3.53
C LEU A 6 -4.86 -15.25 3.19
N GLU A 7 -6.04 -14.90 2.68
CA GLU A 7 -6.44 -13.52 2.40
C GLU A 7 -6.69 -12.71 3.70
N GLU A 8 -7.33 -13.32 4.70
CA GLU A 8 -7.50 -12.74 6.04
C GLU A 8 -6.16 -12.51 6.75
N LYS A 9 -5.23 -13.46 6.65
CA LYS A 9 -3.89 -13.35 7.28
C LYS A 9 -3.04 -12.20 6.73
N ASN A 10 -3.33 -11.72 5.52
CA ASN A 10 -2.63 -10.57 4.92
C ASN A 10 -3.25 -9.21 5.27
N MET A 11 -4.45 -9.17 5.85
CA MET A 11 -5.05 -7.92 6.35
C MET A 11 -4.50 -7.51 7.72
N ALA A 12 -3.81 -8.42 8.40
CA ALA A 12 -3.21 -8.23 9.73
C ALA A 12 -2.00 -7.27 9.77
N GLY A 13 -1.63 -6.64 8.65
CA GLY A 13 -0.50 -5.70 8.57
C GLY A 13 -0.85 -4.29 8.11
N LEU A 14 -2.11 -4.01 7.77
CA LEU A 14 -2.51 -2.66 7.34
C LEU A 14 -2.66 -1.77 8.58
N PRO A 15 -2.02 -0.60 8.61
CA PRO A 15 -2.19 0.33 9.72
C PRO A 15 -3.63 0.85 9.74
N THR A 16 -4.18 1.04 10.95
CA THR A 16 -5.55 1.57 11.13
C THR A 16 -5.67 3.05 10.79
N THR A 17 -4.54 3.77 10.75
CA THR A 17 -4.42 5.17 10.38
C THR A 17 -3.15 5.36 9.57
N ALA A 18 -3.15 6.30 8.64
CA ALA A 18 -1.95 6.77 7.98
C ALA A 18 -2.02 8.27 7.76
N ARG A 19 -0.88 8.96 7.82
CA ARG A 19 -0.77 10.39 7.47
C ARG A 19 -1.16 10.64 6.02
N VAL A 20 -0.81 9.72 5.11
CA VAL A 20 -1.14 9.81 3.68
C VAL A 20 -1.58 8.45 3.16
N VAL A 21 -2.70 8.43 2.44
CA VAL A 21 -3.15 7.28 1.66
C VAL A 21 -3.16 7.67 0.19
N ILE A 22 -2.38 6.96 -0.62
CA ILE A 22 -2.32 7.11 -2.08
C ILE A 22 -3.17 6.01 -2.70
N ILE A 23 -4.14 6.38 -3.54
CA ILE A 23 -5.02 5.44 -4.24
C ILE A 23 -4.62 5.40 -5.72
N GLY A 24 -4.16 4.25 -6.17
CA GLY A 24 -3.69 4.00 -7.54
C GLY A 24 -2.18 3.81 -7.62
N GLY A 25 -1.74 2.65 -8.11
CA GLY A 25 -0.35 2.21 -8.27
C GLY A 25 0.29 2.60 -9.60
N GLY A 26 -0.26 3.57 -10.33
CA GLY A 26 0.36 4.08 -11.56
C GLY A 26 1.64 4.87 -11.29
N VAL A 27 2.32 5.32 -12.36
CA VAL A 27 3.60 6.06 -12.27
C VAL A 27 3.54 7.24 -11.29
N VAL A 28 2.43 7.99 -11.28
CA VAL A 28 2.23 9.12 -10.38
C VAL A 28 2.10 8.67 -8.92
N GLY A 29 1.35 7.59 -8.65
CA GLY A 29 1.12 7.09 -7.30
C GLY A 29 2.39 6.52 -6.67
N CYS A 30 3.10 5.66 -7.40
CA CYS A 30 4.37 5.10 -6.95
C CYS A 30 5.45 6.17 -6.79
N SER A 31 5.55 7.12 -7.73
CA SER A 31 6.49 8.25 -7.64
C SER A 31 6.19 9.10 -6.40
N SER A 32 4.92 9.40 -6.14
CA SER A 32 4.51 10.15 -4.95
C SER A 32 4.93 9.43 -3.67
N LEU A 33 4.64 8.13 -3.54
CA LEU A 33 5.04 7.35 -2.37
C LEU A 33 6.57 7.35 -2.21
N TYR A 34 7.31 7.11 -3.29
CA TYR A 34 8.78 7.13 -3.28
C TYR A 34 9.33 8.47 -2.77
N HIS A 35 8.82 9.59 -3.27
CA HIS A 35 9.29 10.92 -2.87
C HIS A 35 8.92 11.27 -1.43
N LEU A 36 7.77 10.84 -0.94
CA LEU A 36 7.39 10.97 0.47
C LEU A 36 8.34 10.18 1.37
N CYS A 37 8.62 8.92 1.03
CA CYS A 37 9.59 8.10 1.78
C CYS A 37 11.00 8.71 1.73
N LYS A 38 11.43 9.22 0.57
CA LYS A 38 12.71 9.92 0.41
C LYS A 38 12.79 11.20 1.26
N ALA A 39 11.67 11.88 1.47
CA ALA A 39 11.56 13.03 2.38
C ALA A 39 11.48 12.62 3.86
N GLY A 40 11.61 11.34 4.20
CA GLY A 40 11.62 10.82 5.56
C GLY A 40 10.24 10.48 6.11
N TRP A 41 9.20 10.44 5.27
CA TRP A 41 7.87 10.07 5.73
C TRP A 41 7.76 8.54 5.80
N THR A 42 7.47 8.03 6.99
CA THR A 42 7.37 6.58 7.25
C THR A 42 5.94 6.10 7.41
N ASP A 43 4.98 7.01 7.47
CA ASP A 43 3.56 6.72 7.69
C ASP A 43 2.74 7.06 6.45
N CYS A 44 2.98 6.30 5.38
CA CYS A 44 2.32 6.45 4.08
C CYS A 44 1.91 5.08 3.56
N VAL A 45 0.69 4.98 3.04
CA VAL A 45 0.14 3.74 2.47
C VAL A 45 -0.22 3.98 1.01
N LEU A 46 0.09 3.03 0.12
CA LEU A 46 -0.41 2.99 -1.25
C LEU A 46 -1.34 1.79 -1.41
N LEU A 47 -2.53 2.05 -1.96
CA LEU A 47 -3.54 1.06 -2.26
C LEU A 47 -3.73 0.97 -3.78
N GLU A 48 -3.68 -0.24 -4.32
CA GLU A 48 -4.00 -0.56 -5.71
C GLU A 48 -4.98 -1.73 -5.71
N LYS A 49 -5.95 -1.70 -6.64
CA LYS A 49 -6.99 -2.74 -6.76
C LYS A 49 -6.38 -4.06 -7.26
N ASN A 50 -5.39 -3.97 -8.14
CA ASN A 50 -4.75 -5.12 -8.77
C ASN A 50 -3.29 -5.28 -8.32
N GLU A 51 -2.59 -6.25 -8.90
CA GLU A 51 -1.14 -6.37 -8.72
C GLU A 51 -0.42 -5.19 -9.41
N LEU A 52 0.65 -4.70 -8.77
CA LEU A 52 1.52 -3.68 -9.34
C LEU A 52 2.37 -4.33 -10.43
N THR A 53 1.97 -4.16 -11.69
CA THR A 53 2.55 -4.83 -12.87
C THR A 53 2.42 -6.36 -12.81
N SER A 54 2.74 -7.07 -13.90
CA SER A 54 2.51 -8.52 -14.05
C SER A 54 3.78 -9.36 -13.90
#